data_AF-A0A831ZFQ9-F1
#
_entry.id   AF-A0A831ZFQ9-F1
#
_cell.length_a   1.000
_cell.length_b   1.000
_cell.length_c   1.000
_cell.angle_alpha   90.00
_cell.angle_beta   90.00
_cell.angle_gamma   90.00
#
_symmetry.space_group_name_H-M   'P 1'
#
loop_
_entity.id
_entity.type
_entity.pdbx_description
1 polymer ?
#
loop_
_entity_poly.entity_id
_entity_poly.type
_entity_poly.pdbx_seq_one_letter_code
_entity_poly.pdbx_strand_id
1 'polypeptide(L)'
;MKSIHDRLGDCSLTSRQQQRLQDSFSYMQREADHFLGYPCTRVFDYSALYPFLSLPMNNVGDPFLDSNYHLNTHEYEREVVGYFSELLHASLDTTWGYVTNGGTEGNMYGIYLARELFPQGLVYYSEATHYSV
;
A
#
# COMPACT_ATOMS: atom_id res chain seq x y z
N MET A 1 23.69 -5.98 -31.87
CA MET A 1 23.29 -5.23 -30.65
C MET A 1 23.15 -6.26 -29.54
N LYS A 2 24.10 -6.35 -28.59
CA LYS A 2 24.01 -7.33 -27.49
C LYS A 2 22.77 -7.05 -26.64
N SER A 3 22.02 -8.09 -26.29
CA SER A 3 20.80 -8.01 -25.49
C SER A 3 21.09 -7.34 -24.15
N ILE A 4 20.12 -6.63 -23.57
CA ILE A 4 20.24 -6.08 -22.19
C ILE A 4 20.57 -7.20 -21.18
N HIS A 5 20.15 -8.44 -21.46
CA HIS A 5 20.53 -9.62 -20.68
C HIS A 5 22.03 -9.90 -20.66
N ASP A 6 22.80 -9.52 -21.68
CA ASP A 6 24.23 -9.81 -21.77
C ASP A 6 25.11 -8.82 -20.97
N ARG A 7 24.53 -7.71 -20.47
CA ARG A 7 25.29 -6.64 -19.77
C ARG A 7 25.11 -6.62 -18.26
N LEU A 8 24.10 -7.31 -17.77
CA LEU A 8 23.92 -7.55 -16.34
C LEU A 8 24.47 -8.97 -16.13
N GLY A 9 25.58 -9.11 -15.38
CA GLY A 9 26.14 -10.42 -15.06
C GLY A 9 25.09 -11.35 -14.46
N ASP A 10 25.36 -12.65 -14.45
CA ASP A 10 24.44 -13.67 -13.92
C ASP A 10 23.94 -13.28 -12.52
N CYS A 11 22.73 -12.71 -12.46
CA CYS A 11 22.09 -12.19 -11.24
C CYS A 11 21.47 -13.33 -10.42
N SER A 12 21.99 -14.54 -10.55
CA SER A 12 21.54 -15.70 -9.81
C SER A 12 22.04 -15.62 -8.36
N LEU A 13 21.13 -15.90 -7.43
CA LEU A 13 21.48 -16.00 -6.02
C LEU A 13 22.43 -17.19 -5.81
N THR A 14 23.51 -16.98 -5.06
CA THR A 14 24.36 -18.08 -4.60
C THR A 14 23.57 -19.04 -3.71
N SER A 15 24.01 -20.29 -3.61
CA SER A 15 23.36 -21.29 -2.74
C SER A 15 23.28 -20.84 -1.28
N ARG A 16 24.29 -20.11 -0.79
CA ARG A 16 24.30 -19.52 0.56
C ARG A 16 23.22 -18.45 0.72
N GLN A 17 23.00 -17.61 -0.29
CA GLN A 17 21.95 -16.58 -0.26
C GLN A 17 20.55 -17.21 -0.32
N GLN A 18 20.37 -18.22 -1.17
CA GLN A 18 19.11 -18.98 -1.24
C GLN A 18 18.79 -19.64 0.11
N GLN A 19 19.77 -20.31 0.73
CA GLN A 19 19.58 -20.91 2.04
C GLN A 19 19.18 -19.87 3.10
N ARG A 20 19.85 -18.72 3.12
CA ARG A 20 19.51 -17.64 4.06
C ARG A 20 18.08 -17.12 3.87
N LEU A 21 17.59 -17.01 2.64
CA LEU A 21 16.20 -16.61 2.39
C LEU A 21 15.21 -17.67 2.90
N GLN A 22 15.50 -18.95 2.66
CA GLN A 22 14.67 -20.06 3.13
C GLN A 22 14.64 -20.12 4.67
N ASP A 23 15.78 -19.92 5.33
CA ASP A 23 15.89 -19.90 6.78
C ASP A 23 15.07 -18.74 7.37
N SER A 24 15.21 -17.54 6.80
CA SER A 24 14.42 -16.36 7.20
C SER A 24 12.92 -16.56 6.98
N PHE A 25 12.51 -17.14 5.85
CA PHE A 25 11.11 -17.44 5.57
C PHE A 25 10.55 -18.43 6.59
N SER A 26 11.26 -19.52 6.84
CA SER A 26 10.87 -20.53 7.83
C SER A 26 10.78 -19.96 9.25
N TYR A 27 11.67 -19.02 9.60
CA TYR A 27 11.59 -18.28 10.86
C TYR A 27 10.32 -17.43 10.93
N MET A 28 10.06 -16.59 9.92
CA MET A 28 8.87 -15.74 9.89
C MET A 28 7.56 -16.55 9.90
N GLN A 29 7.52 -17.71 9.26
CA GLN A 29 6.36 -18.61 9.33
C GLN A 29 6.07 -19.07 10.76
N ARG A 30 7.10 -19.44 11.53
CA ARG A 30 6.93 -19.82 12.94
C ARG A 30 6.49 -18.64 13.81
N GLU A 31 7.05 -17.45 13.59
CA GLU A 31 6.63 -16.25 14.34
C GLU A 31 5.17 -15.87 14.03
N ALA A 32 4.73 -16.05 12.78
CA ALA A 32 3.35 -15.81 12.38
C ALA A 32 2.35 -16.70 13.14
N ASP A 33 2.73 -17.92 13.53
CA ASP A 33 1.87 -18.81 14.33
C ASP A 33 1.58 -18.23 15.72
N HIS A 34 2.54 -17.53 16.30
CA HIS A 34 2.47 -16.91 17.63
C HIS A 34 2.06 -15.43 17.60
N PHE A 35 1.79 -14.87 16.43
CA PHE A 35 1.45 -13.46 16.27
C PHE A 35 0.01 -13.17 16.71
N LEU A 36 -0.14 -12.59 17.91
CA LEU A 36 -1.42 -12.21 18.52
C LEU A 36 -1.43 -10.78 19.13
N GLY A 37 -0.26 -10.16 19.27
CA GLY A 37 -0.11 -8.91 20.03
C GLY A 37 -0.38 -7.61 19.28
N TYR A 38 -0.68 -7.67 17.98
CA TYR A 38 -0.87 -6.50 17.12
C TYR A 38 -2.15 -6.64 16.27
N PRO A 39 -2.84 -5.53 15.96
CA PRO A 39 -4.08 -5.53 15.20
C PRO A 39 -3.81 -5.67 13.69
N CYS A 40 -3.38 -6.86 13.27
CA CYS A 40 -3.15 -7.17 11.87
C CYS A 40 -3.77 -8.53 11.53
N THR A 41 -4.46 -8.60 10.39
CA THR A 41 -5.03 -9.86 9.89
C THR A 41 -3.92 -10.89 9.70
N ARG A 42 -4.26 -12.17 9.82
CA ARG A 42 -3.34 -13.28 9.51
C ARG A 42 -3.65 -13.95 8.17
N VAL A 43 -4.67 -13.48 7.47
CA VAL A 43 -5.14 -14.05 6.21
C VAL A 43 -4.53 -13.26 5.05
N PHE A 44 -3.46 -13.81 4.47
CA PHE A 44 -2.71 -13.19 3.38
C PHE A 44 -2.53 -14.16 2.19
N ASP A 45 -3.62 -14.51 1.53
CA ASP A 45 -3.55 -15.22 0.24
C ASP A 45 -3.60 -14.22 -0.91
N TYR A 46 -2.42 -13.87 -1.42
CA TYR A 46 -2.25 -13.02 -2.59
C TYR A 46 -1.83 -13.81 -3.82
N SER A 47 -2.02 -15.13 -3.84
CA SER A 47 -1.57 -15.99 -4.93
C SER A 47 -2.10 -15.55 -6.30
N ALA A 48 -3.35 -15.08 -6.36
CA ALA A 48 -3.96 -14.51 -7.57
C ALA A 48 -3.23 -13.24 -8.07
N LEU A 49 -2.54 -12.51 -7.18
CA LEU A 49 -1.84 -11.26 -7.48
C LEU A 49 -0.35 -11.44 -7.78
N TYR A 50 0.25 -12.60 -7.48
CA TYR A 50 1.69 -12.83 -7.69
C TYR A 50 2.18 -12.56 -9.12
N PRO A 51 1.43 -12.86 -10.21
CA PRO A 51 1.88 -12.53 -11.56
C PRO A 51 2.13 -11.02 -11.75
N PHE A 52 1.36 -10.17 -11.09
CA PHE A 52 1.46 -8.72 -11.20
C PHE A 52 2.74 -8.17 -10.55
N LEU A 53 3.35 -8.88 -9.60
CA LEU A 53 4.61 -8.48 -8.95
C LEU A 53 5.81 -8.49 -9.91
N SER A 54 5.67 -9.10 -11.08
CA SER A 54 6.67 -9.08 -12.15
C SER A 54 6.59 -7.85 -13.05
N LEU A 55 5.58 -6.99 -12.85
CA LEU A 55 5.34 -5.79 -13.64
C LEU A 55 5.71 -4.54 -12.80
N PRO A 56 6.31 -3.51 -13.40
CA PRO A 56 6.59 -2.25 -12.70
C PRO A 56 5.31 -1.41 -12.60
N MET A 57 4.32 -1.89 -11.84
CA MET A 57 3.06 -1.16 -11.69
C MET A 57 3.24 0.09 -10.82
N ASN A 58 2.52 1.17 -11.15
CA ASN A 58 2.55 2.40 -10.39
C ASN A 58 1.29 3.24 -10.59
N ASN A 59 0.56 3.53 -9.50
CA ASN A 59 -0.59 4.42 -9.47
C ASN A 59 -0.14 5.87 -9.27
N VAL A 60 0.63 6.37 -10.24
CA VAL A 60 1.14 7.73 -10.18
C VAL A 60 0.07 8.75 -10.56
N GLY A 61 -0.14 9.72 -9.67
CA GLY A 61 -1.06 10.83 -9.89
C GLY A 61 -2.40 10.62 -9.22
N ASP A 62 -3.41 11.32 -9.72
CA ASP A 62 -4.77 11.25 -9.20
C ASP A 62 -5.50 10.02 -9.80
N PRO A 63 -6.14 9.16 -8.98
CA PRO A 63 -6.83 7.96 -9.47
C PRO A 63 -8.07 8.27 -10.33
N PHE A 64 -8.62 9.49 -10.28
CA PHE A 64 -9.77 9.94 -11.08
C PHE A 64 -9.37 10.68 -12.36
N LEU A 65 -8.07 10.87 -12.61
CA LEU A 65 -7.56 11.45 -13.84
C LEU A 65 -6.89 10.42 -14.74
N ASP A 66 -6.84 10.72 -16.04
CA ASP A 66 -6.09 9.92 -17.00
C ASP A 66 -4.59 9.95 -16.66
N SER A 67 -3.97 8.76 -16.68
CA SER A 67 -2.55 8.59 -16.43
C SER A 67 -1.79 8.29 -17.71
N ASN A 68 -0.66 8.96 -17.90
CA ASN A 68 0.31 8.63 -18.95
C ASN A 68 1.11 7.35 -18.61
N TYR A 69 0.96 6.81 -17.40
CA TYR A 69 1.62 5.59 -16.96
C TYR A 69 0.63 4.42 -17.03
N HIS A 70 0.57 3.73 -18.17
CA HIS A 70 -0.47 2.71 -18.41
C HIS A 70 -0.37 1.45 -17.54
N LEU A 71 0.79 1.18 -16.95
CA LEU A 71 0.96 0.07 -15.99
C LEU A 71 0.50 0.54 -14.60
N ASN A 72 -0.78 0.86 -14.46
CA ASN A 72 -1.41 1.28 -13.21
C ASN A 72 -2.66 0.46 -12.93
N THR A 73 -3.20 0.62 -11.72
CA THR A 73 -4.43 0.00 -11.23
C THR A 73 -5.42 1.05 -10.73
N HIS A 74 -5.46 2.26 -11.32
CA HIS A 74 -6.36 3.34 -10.91
C HIS A 74 -7.84 2.89 -10.91
N GLU A 75 -8.23 1.99 -11.81
CA GLU A 75 -9.57 1.40 -11.83
C GLU A 75 -9.92 0.66 -10.54
N TYR A 76 -9.07 -0.27 -10.12
CA TYR A 76 -9.24 -1.00 -8.87
C TYR A 76 -9.12 -0.07 -7.64
N GLU A 77 -8.29 0.96 -7.72
CA GLU A 77 -8.20 1.97 -6.66
C GLU A 77 -9.53 2.72 -6.49
N ARG A 78 -10.16 3.15 -7.58
CA ARG A 78 -11.49 3.78 -7.55
C ARG A 78 -12.57 2.84 -7.03
N GLU A 79 -12.52 1.55 -7.38
CA GLU A 79 -13.45 0.55 -6.83
C GLU A 79 -13.33 0.44 -5.30
N VAL A 80 -12.11 0.40 -4.77
CA VAL A 80 -11.87 0.35 -3.32
C VAL A 80 -12.36 1.64 -2.65
N VAL A 81 -12.05 2.81 -3.21
CA VAL A 81 -12.55 4.10 -2.70
C VAL A 81 -14.07 4.14 -2.72
N GLY A 82 -14.71 3.68 -3.81
CA GLY A 82 -16.16 3.59 -3.94
C GLY A 82 -16.78 2.70 -2.87
N TYR A 83 -16.21 1.49 -2.67
CA TYR A 83 -16.66 0.56 -1.64
C TYR A 83 -16.65 1.19 -0.22
N PHE A 84 -15.54 1.85 0.16
CA PHE A 84 -15.46 2.51 1.46
C PHE A 84 -16.36 3.74 1.56
N SER A 85 -16.58 4.46 0.45
CA SER A 85 -17.50 5.58 0.40
C SER A 85 -18.94 5.12 0.68
N GLU A 86 -19.38 4.03 0.06
CA GLU A 86 -20.69 3.43 0.35
C GLU A 86 -20.79 2.93 1.80
N LEU A 87 -19.77 2.19 2.26
CA LEU A 87 -19.72 1.66 3.63
C LEU A 87 -19.82 2.75 4.70
N LEU A 88 -19.21 3.91 4.44
CA LEU A 88 -19.19 5.07 5.33
C LEU A 88 -20.35 6.05 5.07
N HIS A 89 -21.28 5.72 4.17
CA HIS A 89 -22.40 6.58 3.78
C HIS A 89 -21.95 7.97 3.27
N ALA A 90 -20.79 8.03 2.62
CA ALA A 90 -20.31 9.21 1.95
C ALA A 90 -21.02 9.37 0.59
N SER A 91 -21.16 10.62 0.14
CA SER A 91 -21.74 10.93 -1.17
C SER A 91 -20.75 10.56 -2.27
N LEU A 92 -21.09 9.56 -3.11
CA LEU A 92 -20.25 9.11 -4.21
C LEU A 92 -19.93 10.22 -5.22
N ASP A 93 -20.84 11.18 -5.40
CA ASP A 93 -20.68 12.28 -6.35
C ASP A 93 -19.68 13.35 -5.88
N THR A 94 -19.38 13.37 -4.58
CA THR A 94 -18.54 14.42 -3.96
C THR A 94 -17.36 13.86 -3.20
N THR A 95 -17.21 12.55 -3.15
CA THR A 95 -16.09 11.91 -2.45
C THR A 95 -14.88 11.87 -3.36
N TRP A 96 -13.76 12.32 -2.82
CA TRP A 96 -12.44 12.16 -3.42
C TRP A 96 -11.53 11.47 -2.40
N GLY A 97 -10.66 10.60 -2.88
CA GLY A 97 -9.72 9.87 -2.05
C GLY A 97 -8.80 8.99 -2.88
N TYR A 98 -7.82 8.39 -2.22
CA TYR A 98 -6.84 7.48 -2.83
C TYR A 98 -6.44 6.41 -1.82
N VAL A 99 -5.86 5.31 -2.29
CA VAL A 99 -5.39 4.22 -1.42
C VAL A 99 -4.01 4.58 -0.85
N THR A 100 -3.91 4.64 0.47
CA THR A 100 -2.67 5.02 1.17
C THR A 100 -1.80 3.81 1.50
N ASN A 101 -0.53 4.04 1.85
CA ASN A 101 0.38 3.01 2.35
C ASN A 101 0.16 2.65 3.83
N GLY A 102 -0.89 3.21 4.46
CA GLY A 102 -1.27 2.93 5.84
C GLY A 102 -1.92 4.11 6.54
N GLY A 103 -2.33 3.89 7.79
CA GLY A 103 -3.04 4.88 8.61
C GLY A 103 -2.25 6.16 8.87
N THR A 104 -0.92 6.09 8.99
CA THR A 104 -0.06 7.27 9.19
C THR A 104 -0.16 8.25 8.02
N GLU A 105 -0.06 7.76 6.79
CA GLU A 105 -0.21 8.60 5.59
C GLU A 105 -1.63 9.19 5.50
N GLY A 106 -2.66 8.37 5.77
CA GLY A 106 -4.04 8.84 5.81
C GLY A 106 -4.27 9.95 6.82
N ASN A 107 -3.76 9.79 8.04
CA ASN A 107 -3.83 10.81 9.09
C ASN A 107 -3.09 12.10 8.69
N MET A 108 -1.86 11.98 8.19
CA MET A 108 -1.08 13.13 7.73
C MET A 108 -1.81 13.90 6.62
N TYR A 109 -2.34 13.20 5.63
CA TYR A 109 -3.04 13.84 4.51
C TYR A 109 -4.35 14.48 4.96
N GLY A 110 -5.14 13.80 5.81
CA GLY A 110 -6.39 14.34 6.35
C GLY A 110 -6.16 15.64 7.15
N ILE A 111 -5.15 15.66 8.01
CA ILE A 111 -4.79 16.86 8.80
C ILE A 111 -4.22 17.96 7.90
N TYR A 112 -3.38 17.59 6.91
CA TYR A 112 -2.87 18.54 5.92
C TYR A 112 -4.02 19.24 5.20
N LEU A 113 -4.99 18.49 4.66
CA LEU A 113 -6.15 19.04 3.98
C LEU A 113 -7.00 19.92 4.92
N ALA A 114 -7.25 19.47 6.16
CA ALA A 114 -7.97 20.26 7.15
C ALA A 114 -7.27 21.58 7.46
N ARG A 115 -5.93 21.60 7.54
CA ARG A 115 -5.15 22.83 7.75
C ARG A 115 -5.28 23.79 6.57
N GLU A 116 -5.21 23.30 5.34
CA GLU A 116 -5.34 24.15 4.14
C GLU A 116 -6.75 24.76 4.04
N LEU A 117 -7.78 24.00 4.43
CA LEU A 117 -9.17 24.47 4.42
C LEU A 117 -9.52 25.37 5.62
N PHE A 118 -8.90 25.13 6.78
CA PHE A 118 -9.15 25.85 8.04
C PHE A 118 -7.82 26.32 8.67
N PRO A 119 -7.20 27.40 8.16
CA PRO A 119 -5.87 27.84 8.63
C PRO A 119 -5.80 28.27 10.10
N GLN A 120 -6.95 28.58 10.71
CA GLN A 120 -7.08 28.93 12.13
C GLN A 120 -7.82 27.83 12.93
N GLY A 121 -8.01 26.66 12.33
CA GLY A 121 -8.67 25.53 12.96
C GLY A 121 -7.85 25.01 14.15
N LEU A 122 -8.57 24.52 15.16
CA LEU A 122 -7.97 23.84 16.31
C LEU A 122 -8.14 22.32 16.13
N VAL A 123 -7.06 21.57 16.36
CA VAL A 123 -7.09 20.11 16.34
C VAL A 123 -7.34 19.61 17.75
N TYR A 124 -8.39 18.81 17.92
CA TYR A 124 -8.70 18.12 19.17
C TYR A 124 -8.48 16.62 18.99
N TYR A 125 -7.78 15.99 19.93
CA TYR A 125 -7.52 14.57 19.95
C TYR A 125 -7.50 14.09 21.41
N SER A 126 -7.70 12.79 21.63
CA SER A 126 -7.70 12.20 22.97
C SER A 126 -6.29 11.78 23.41
N GLU A 127 -6.06 11.60 24.71
CA GLU A 127 -4.81 11.03 25.23
C GLU A 127 -4.54 9.60 24.74
N ALA A 128 -5.58 8.89 24.26
CA ALA A 128 -5.48 7.56 23.69
C ALA A 128 -5.22 7.55 22.18
N THR A 129 -5.03 8.72 21.57
CA THR A 129 -4.83 8.83 20.12
C THR A 129 -3.52 8.16 19.72
N HIS A 130 -3.55 7.47 18.58
CA HIS A 130 -2.36 6.83 18.03
C HIS A 130 -1.26 7.86 17.75
N TYR A 131 0.00 7.48 17.98
CA TYR A 131 1.18 8.38 17.90
C TYR A 131 1.39 9.04 16.52
N SER A 132 0.68 8.59 15.49
CA SER A 132 0.77 9.12 14.12
C SER A 132 -0.06 10.38 13.88
N VAL A 133 -0.87 10.79 14.86
CA VAL A 133 -1.69 12.00 14.85
C VAL A 133 -0.97 13.07 15.67
#